data_AF-R7LCG9-F1
#
_entry.id   AF-R7LCG9-F1
#
_cell.length_a   1.000
_cell.length_b   1.000
_cell.length_c   1.000
_cell.angle_alpha   90.00
_cell.angle_beta   90.00
_cell.angle_gamma   90.00
#
_symmetry.space_group_name_H-M   'P 1'
#
loop_
_entity.id
_entity.type
_entity.pdbx_description
1 polymer ?
#
loop_
_entity_poly.entity_id
_entity_poly.type
_entity_poly.pdbx_seq_one_letter_code
_entity_poly.pdbx_strand_id
1 'polypeptide(L)'
;MVALAEQIVPRDEFPGATDVGVINYIENWISIYYPERAEFYKRGIAALQSHCSAKYSKPFQQLDFDTQESILKDMERGRLDKSHWSGISQTEFFGEILDRSMQVFYGNPRHGGNKDFASYAMMKLDSPLVIGRNQYSIK
;
A
#
# COMPACT_ATOMS: atom_id res chain seq x y z
N MET A 1 -5.98 2.82 5.91
CA MET A 1 -5.06 2.53 4.79
C MET A 1 -3.99 3.59 4.63
N VAL A 2 -4.32 4.90 4.62
CA VAL A 2 -3.33 6.00 4.48
C VAL A 2 -2.07 5.80 5.34
N ALA A 3 -2.19 5.77 6.68
CA ALA A 3 -1.03 5.64 7.55
C ALA A 3 -0.21 4.35 7.34
N LEU A 4 -0.83 3.26 6.87
CA LEU A 4 -0.11 2.03 6.53
C LEU A 4 0.76 2.21 5.30
N ALA A 5 0.20 2.83 4.26
CA ALA A 5 0.93 3.08 3.03
C ALA A 5 2.05 4.11 3.25
N GLU A 6 1.81 5.13 4.08
CA GLU A 6 2.83 6.12 4.48
C GLU A 6 3.97 5.51 5.29
N GLN A 7 3.75 4.42 6.03
CA GLN A 7 4.85 3.71 6.68
C GLN A 7 5.71 2.92 5.68
N ILE A 8 5.12 2.47 4.57
CA ILE A 8 5.83 1.71 3.53
C ILE A 8 6.60 2.65 2.59
N VAL A 9 5.96 3.74 2.18
CA VAL A 9 6.57 4.80 1.36
C VAL A 9 6.35 6.13 2.10
N PRO A 10 7.21 6.44 3.09
CA PRO A 10 7.13 7.69 3.83
C PRO A 10 7.53 8.86 2.94
N ARG A 11 6.88 10.00 3.15
CA ARG A 11 7.35 11.27 2.61
C ARG A 11 8.65 11.67 3.29
N ASP A 12 9.65 12.00 2.49
CA ASP A 12 10.92 12.58 2.91
C ASP A 12 11.33 13.74 1.98
N GLU A 13 12.52 13.71 1.40
CA GLU A 13 12.92 14.59 0.30
C GLU A 13 12.09 14.32 -0.98
N PHE A 14 11.45 13.15 -1.07
CA PHE A 14 10.60 12.71 -2.16
C PHE A 14 9.13 12.54 -1.73
N PRO A 15 8.19 12.53 -2.70
CA PRO A 15 6.77 12.30 -2.42
C PRO A 15 6.49 10.95 -1.76
N GLY A 16 5.57 10.92 -0.79
CA GLY A 16 5.16 9.71 -0.08
C GLY A 16 4.01 8.95 -0.77
N ALA A 17 3.53 7.88 -0.14
CA ALA A 17 2.45 7.02 -0.66
C ALA A 17 1.17 7.78 -1.04
N THR A 18 0.77 8.78 -0.25
CA THR A 18 -0.42 9.58 -0.52
C THR A 18 -0.21 10.46 -1.75
N ASP A 19 0.98 11.03 -1.89
CA ASP A 19 1.29 11.95 -3.00
C ASP A 19 1.29 11.25 -4.35
N VAL A 20 1.77 10.00 -4.38
CA VAL A 20 1.80 9.18 -5.59
C VAL A 20 0.49 8.42 -5.84
N GLY A 21 -0.51 8.57 -4.97
CA GLY A 21 -1.86 8.04 -5.17
C GLY A 21 -2.07 6.57 -4.80
N VAL A 22 -1.25 5.99 -3.90
CA VAL A 22 -1.36 4.57 -3.49
C VAL A 22 -2.77 4.20 -3.07
N ILE A 23 -3.42 5.04 -2.27
CA ILE A 23 -4.75 4.73 -1.71
C ILE A 23 -5.80 4.69 -2.80
N ASN A 24 -5.84 5.69 -3.67
CA ASN A 24 -6.78 5.73 -4.80
C ASN A 24 -6.58 4.54 -5.73
N TYR A 25 -5.33 4.12 -5.94
CA TYR A 25 -5.04 2.93 -6.74
C TYR A 25 -5.58 1.66 -6.09
N ILE A 26 -5.31 1.44 -4.79
CA ILE A 26 -5.81 0.27 -4.07
C ILE A 26 -7.34 0.24 -4.06
N GLU A 27 -7.98 1.38 -3.80
CA GLU A 27 -9.45 1.49 -3.82
C GLU A 27 -10.02 1.19 -5.20
N ASN A 28 -9.49 1.78 -6.27
CA ASN A 28 -9.92 1.47 -7.64
C ASN A 28 -9.63 0.01 -8.02
N TRP A 29 -8.50 -0.54 -7.58
CA TRP A 29 -8.11 -1.92 -7.83
C TRP A 29 -9.13 -2.89 -7.24
N ILE A 30 -9.53 -2.66 -5.98
CA ILE A 30 -10.56 -3.45 -5.31
C ILE A 30 -11.93 -3.19 -5.96
N SER A 31 -12.32 -1.93 -6.16
CA SER A 31 -13.69 -1.61 -6.59
C SER A 31 -13.99 -1.98 -8.04
N ILE A 32 -13.03 -1.85 -8.95
CA ILE A 32 -13.24 -2.05 -10.39
C ILE A 32 -12.83 -3.44 -10.82
N TYR A 33 -11.69 -3.93 -10.35
CA TYR A 33 -11.07 -5.14 -10.91
C TYR A 33 -11.20 -6.37 -10.01
N TYR A 34 -11.17 -6.21 -8.69
CA TYR A 34 -11.14 -7.32 -7.73
C TYR A 34 -12.06 -7.09 -6.51
N PRO A 35 -13.38 -6.93 -6.72
CA PRO A 35 -14.33 -6.66 -5.62
C PRO A 35 -14.38 -7.76 -4.57
N GLU A 36 -14.07 -9.00 -4.94
CA GLU A 36 -13.95 -10.14 -4.01
C GLU A 36 -12.85 -9.95 -2.95
N ARG A 37 -11.87 -9.07 -3.21
CA ARG A 37 -10.81 -8.73 -2.25
C ARG A 37 -11.25 -7.72 -1.20
N ALA A 38 -12.40 -7.06 -1.36
CA ALA A 38 -12.85 -6.03 -0.43
C ALA A 38 -12.97 -6.53 1.02
N GLU A 39 -13.50 -7.74 1.21
CA GLU A 39 -13.66 -8.34 2.54
C GLU A 39 -12.32 -8.68 3.20
N PHE A 40 -11.31 -9.08 2.42
CA PHE A 40 -9.96 -9.31 2.92
C PHE A 40 -9.37 -8.01 3.51
N TYR A 41 -9.45 -6.91 2.78
CA TYR A 41 -8.95 -5.60 3.24
C TYR A 41 -9.71 -5.10 4.47
N LYS A 42 -11.04 -5.20 4.47
CA LYS A 42 -11.86 -4.79 5.63
C LYS A 42 -11.47 -5.56 6.89
N ARG A 43 -11.32 -6.89 6.79
CA ARG A 43 -10.93 -7.75 7.92
C ARG A 43 -9.54 -7.43 8.43
N GLY A 44 -8.56 -7.26 7.53
CA GLY A 44 -7.19 -6.92 7.93
C GLY A 44 -7.08 -5.55 8.61
N ILE A 45 -7.79 -4.54 8.09
CA ILE A 45 -7.88 -3.23 8.73
C ILE A 45 -8.53 -3.35 10.11
N ALA A 46 -9.66 -4.05 10.24
CA ALA A 46 -10.35 -4.21 11.51
C ALA A 46 -9.51 -4.97 12.54
N ALA A 47 -8.78 -6.01 12.13
CA ALA A 47 -7.88 -6.77 12.97
C ALA A 47 -6.74 -5.90 13.53
N LEU A 48 -6.11 -5.10 12.66
CA LEU A 48 -5.08 -4.15 13.07
C LEU A 48 -5.61 -3.09 14.03
N GLN A 49 -6.78 -2.50 13.75
CA GLN A 49 -7.41 -1.51 14.63
C GLN A 49 -7.73 -2.10 16.00
N SER A 50 -8.20 -3.35 16.04
CA SER A 50 -8.50 -4.06 17.29
C SER A 50 -7.23 -4.30 18.10
N HIS A 51 -6.15 -4.76 17.45
CA HIS A 51 -4.84 -4.93 18.09
C HIS A 51 -4.33 -3.61 18.69
N CYS A 52 -4.41 -2.50 17.93
CA CYS A 52 -3.95 -1.19 18.38
C CYS A 52 -4.79 -0.67 19.55
N SER A 53 -6.12 -0.81 19.46
CA SER A 53 -7.03 -0.39 20.52
C SER A 53 -6.83 -1.19 21.80
N ALA A 54 -6.60 -2.51 21.70
CA ALA A 54 -6.35 -3.36 22.86
C ALA A 54 -5.01 -3.06 23.54
N LYS A 55 -3.95 -2.84 22.77
CA LYS A 55 -2.58 -2.66 23.30
C LYS A 55 -2.24 -1.22 23.68
N TYR A 56 -2.75 -0.24 22.93
CA TYR A 56 -2.36 1.17 23.05
C TYR A 56 -3.55 2.12 23.32
N SER A 57 -4.78 1.60 23.38
CA SER A 57 -6.01 2.39 23.57
C SER A 57 -6.20 3.51 22.53
N LYS A 58 -5.59 3.34 21.35
CA LYS A 58 -5.65 4.28 20.23
C LYS A 58 -5.76 3.52 18.91
N PRO A 59 -6.44 4.07 17.89
CA PRO A 59 -6.40 3.54 16.55
C PRO A 59 -5.00 3.70 15.93
N PHE A 60 -4.65 2.86 14.97
CA PHE A 60 -3.30 2.79 14.39
C PHE A 60 -2.79 4.17 13.90
N GLN A 61 -3.64 4.94 13.24
CA GLN A 61 -3.31 6.24 12.65
C GLN A 61 -3.02 7.34 13.68
N GLN A 62 -3.40 7.13 14.95
CA GLN A 62 -3.16 8.07 16.05
C GLN A 62 -1.94 7.69 16.90
N LEU A 63 -1.25 6.61 16.55
CA LEU A 63 0.03 6.24 17.15
C LEU A 63 1.14 7.08 16.52
N ASP A 64 2.23 7.30 17.25
CA ASP A 64 3.44 7.90 16.70
C ASP A 64 4.09 6.99 15.65
N PHE A 65 4.94 7.60 14.81
CA PHE A 65 5.51 6.94 13.64
C PHE A 65 6.34 5.69 14.01
N ASP A 66 7.14 5.77 15.07
CA ASP A 66 8.00 4.65 15.51
C ASP A 66 7.16 3.47 16.05
N THR A 67 6.08 3.77 16.78
CA THR A 67 5.15 2.74 17.26
C THR A 67 4.41 2.08 16.09
N GLN A 68 3.97 2.85 15.10
CA GLN A 68 3.36 2.31 13.88
C GLN A 68 4.35 1.36 13.15
N GLU A 69 5.60 1.79 12.99
CA GLU A 69 6.66 1.01 12.35
C GLU A 69 6.92 -0.31 13.10
N SER A 70 7.01 -0.26 14.44
CA SER A 70 7.20 -1.45 15.26
C SER A 70 6.05 -2.46 15.10
N ILE A 71 4.81 -1.98 15.04
CA ILE A 71 3.63 -2.84 14.82
C ILE A 71 3.70 -3.50 13.45
N LEU A 72 4.11 -2.76 12.42
CA LEU A 72 4.27 -3.30 11.07
C LEU A 72 5.36 -4.36 10.98
N LYS A 73 6.51 -4.15 11.63
CA LYS A 73 7.58 -5.16 11.74
C LYS A 73 7.11 -6.41 12.47
N ASP A 74 6.29 -6.27 13.49
CA ASP A 74 5.69 -7.42 14.18
C ASP A 74 4.65 -8.13 13.30
N MET A 75 3.86 -7.37 12.53
CA MET A 75 2.88 -7.89 11.58
C MET A 75 3.54 -8.69 10.46
N GLU A 76 4.62 -8.17 9.88
CA GLU A 76 5.46 -8.83 8.87
C GLU A 76 5.99 -10.18 9.39
N ARG A 77 6.36 -10.24 10.68
CA ARG A 77 6.91 -11.43 11.33
C ARG A 77 5.85 -12.37 11.91
N GLY A 78 4.55 -12.03 11.80
CA GLY A 78 3.47 -12.84 12.35
C GLY A 78 3.38 -12.83 13.88
N ARG A 79 3.82 -11.76 14.54
CA ARG A 79 3.97 -11.65 16.00
C ARG A 79 2.84 -10.88 16.69
N LEU A 80 1.91 -10.28 15.95
CA LEU A 80 0.73 -9.68 16.56
C LEU A 80 -0.17 -10.77 17.16
N ASP A 81 -0.93 -10.38 18.19
CA ASP A 81 -1.86 -11.29 18.86
C ASP A 81 -2.85 -11.90 17.86
N LYS A 82 -2.77 -13.23 17.70
CA LYS A 82 -3.57 -14.02 16.77
C LYS A 82 -5.07 -13.95 17.05
N SER A 83 -5.48 -13.61 18.28
CA SER A 83 -6.90 -13.49 18.64
C SER A 83 -7.64 -12.51 17.72
N HIS A 84 -7.01 -11.40 17.37
CA HIS A 84 -7.57 -10.36 16.49
C HIS A 84 -7.51 -10.72 15.00
N TRP A 85 -6.69 -11.69 14.62
CA TRP A 85 -6.44 -12.10 13.22
C TRP A 85 -7.12 -13.43 12.88
N SER A 86 -8.18 -13.80 13.61
CA SER A 86 -8.92 -15.04 13.37
C SER A 86 -9.54 -15.04 11.97
N GLY A 87 -9.05 -15.92 11.09
CA GLY A 87 -9.56 -16.07 9.72
C GLY A 87 -8.90 -15.18 8.66
N ILE A 88 -7.81 -14.47 8.99
CA ILE A 88 -6.97 -13.76 8.03
C ILE A 88 -5.50 -13.79 8.48
N SER A 89 -4.57 -14.02 7.56
CA SER A 89 -3.15 -13.99 7.90
C SER A 89 -2.65 -12.55 8.00
N GLN A 90 -2.05 -12.20 9.15
CA GLN A 90 -1.45 -10.88 9.35
C GLN A 90 -0.24 -10.63 8.42
N THR A 91 0.54 -11.68 8.12
CA THR A 91 1.69 -11.58 7.22
C THR A 91 1.25 -11.43 5.77
N GLU A 92 0.19 -12.13 5.37
CA GLU A 92 -0.41 -11.99 4.03
C GLU A 92 -1.01 -10.60 3.86
N PHE A 93 -1.74 -10.09 4.86
CA PHE A 93 -2.29 -8.74 4.81
C PHE A 93 -1.18 -7.70 4.68
N PHE A 94 -0.10 -7.80 5.47
CA PHE A 94 1.05 -6.91 5.33
C PHE A 94 1.65 -6.97 3.92
N GLY A 95 1.92 -8.18 3.42
CA GLY A 95 2.49 -8.40 2.09
C GLY A 95 1.65 -7.79 0.98
N GLU A 96 0.32 -7.91 1.07
CA GLU A 96 -0.59 -7.29 0.09
C GLU A 96 -0.48 -5.78 0.06
N ILE A 97 -0.43 -5.12 1.23
CA ILE A 97 -0.29 -3.66 1.28
C ILE A 97 1.09 -3.24 0.76
N LEU A 98 2.14 -3.97 1.13
CA LEU A 98 3.50 -3.76 0.64
C LEU A 98 3.55 -3.84 -0.89
N ASP A 99 3.08 -4.95 -1.45
CA ASP A 99 3.10 -5.19 -2.89
C ASP A 99 2.33 -4.13 -3.67
N ARG A 100 1.13 -3.76 -3.21
CA ARG A 100 0.34 -2.71 -3.89
C ARG A 100 1.03 -1.35 -3.78
N SER A 101 1.58 -1.00 -2.62
CA SER A 101 2.29 0.27 -2.43
C SER A 101 3.51 0.36 -3.35
N MET A 102 4.29 -0.72 -3.44
CA MET A 102 5.46 -0.80 -4.31
C MET A 102 5.09 -0.77 -5.80
N GLN A 103 4.03 -1.46 -6.22
CA GLN A 103 3.54 -1.43 -7.60
C GLN A 103 3.10 -0.03 -8.03
N VAL A 104 2.44 0.70 -7.13
CA VAL A 104 2.05 2.08 -7.41
C VAL A 104 3.28 2.97 -7.46
N PHE A 105 4.17 2.91 -6.47
CA PHE A 105 5.28 3.84 -6.37
C PHE A 105 6.31 3.66 -7.48
N TYR A 106 6.68 2.41 -7.79
CA TYR A 106 7.67 2.10 -8.83
C TYR A 106 7.06 1.79 -10.20
N GLY A 107 5.73 1.77 -10.31
CA GLY A 107 5.04 1.50 -11.57
C GLY A 107 5.12 2.67 -12.55
N ASN A 108 4.76 2.38 -13.82
CA ASN A 108 4.61 3.44 -14.81
C ASN A 108 3.40 4.32 -14.47
N PRO A 109 3.52 5.66 -14.48
CA PRO A 109 2.42 6.55 -14.07
C PRO A 109 1.13 6.41 -14.89
N ARG A 110 1.23 5.88 -16.13
CA ARG A 110 0.08 5.54 -16.97
C ARG A 110 -0.96 4.65 -16.27
N HIS A 111 -0.55 3.82 -15.31
CA HIS A 111 -1.44 2.90 -14.61
C HIS A 111 -2.12 3.52 -13.39
N GLY A 112 -2.01 4.84 -13.18
CA GLY A 112 -2.70 5.56 -12.12
C GLY A 112 -1.94 5.62 -10.79
N GLY A 113 -0.65 5.27 -10.79
CA GLY A 113 0.28 5.42 -9.67
C GLY A 113 1.45 6.35 -10.01
N ASN A 114 2.52 6.32 -9.20
CA ASN A 114 3.79 7.03 -9.41
C ASN A 114 3.60 8.45 -9.98
N LYS A 115 2.70 9.21 -9.37
CA LYS A 115 2.32 10.53 -9.89
C LYS A 115 3.58 11.39 -10.12
N ASP A 116 3.58 12.11 -11.24
CA ASP A 116 4.67 12.99 -11.66
C ASP A 116 6.04 12.28 -11.78
N PHE A 117 6.04 10.95 -11.96
CA PHE A 117 7.26 10.13 -12.08
C PHE A 117 8.16 10.23 -10.84
N ALA A 118 7.57 10.43 -9.66
CA ALA A 118 8.28 10.65 -8.40
C ALA A 118 9.41 9.64 -8.14
N SER A 119 9.14 8.35 -8.28
CA SER A 119 10.16 7.31 -8.03
C SER A 119 11.24 7.28 -9.13
N TYR A 120 10.91 7.66 -10.37
CA TYR A 120 11.88 7.68 -11.45
C TYR A 120 12.83 8.86 -11.28
N ALA A 121 12.30 10.02 -10.88
CA ALA A 121 13.10 11.17 -10.49
C ALA A 121 14.03 10.83 -9.31
N MET A 122 13.51 10.16 -8.28
CA MET A 122 14.29 9.67 -7.14
C MET A 122 15.45 8.76 -7.58
N MET A 123 15.18 7.80 -8.46
CA MET A 123 16.19 6.87 -8.99
C MET A 123 17.08 7.46 -10.09
N LYS A 124 16.84 8.71 -10.50
CA LYS A 124 17.51 9.38 -11.64
C LYS A 124 17.38 8.57 -12.95
N LEU A 125 16.21 7.98 -13.16
CA LEU A 125 15.87 7.30 -14.39
C LEU A 125 15.17 8.26 -15.33
N ASP A 126 15.59 8.25 -16.60
CA ASP A 126 14.78 8.86 -17.65
C ASP A 126 13.45 8.13 -17.74
N SER A 127 12.36 8.89 -17.95
CA SER A 127 11.09 8.26 -18.27
C SER A 127 11.29 7.38 -19.51
N PRO A 128 10.85 6.11 -19.50
CA PRO A 128 11.00 5.24 -20.64
C PRO A 128 10.38 5.94 -21.85
N LEU A 129 11.16 6.05 -22.92
CA LEU A 129 10.69 6.62 -24.17
C LEU A 129 9.43 5.85 -24.58
N VAL A 130 8.34 6.57 -24.84
CA VAL A 130 7.13 5.97 -25.41
C VAL A 130 7.41 5.70 -26.88
N ILE A 131 8.13 4.61 -27.16
CA ILE A 131 8.40 4.14 -28.52
C ILE A 131 7.14 3.37 -28.98
N GLY A 132 6.14 4.09 -29.51
CA GLY A 132 4.99 3.51 -30.22
C GLY A 132 5.31 3.34 -31.71
N ARG A 133 4.78 2.37 -32.47
CA ARG A 133 3.47 1.72 -32.40
C ARG A 133 3.55 0.26 -32.87
N ASN A 134 2.89 -0.67 -32.20
CA ASN A 134 2.34 -1.85 -32.87
C ASN A 134 1.28 -1.35 -33.87
N GLN A 135 1.68 -1.14 -35.11
CA GLN A 135 0.76 -0.96 -36.23
C GLN A 135 0.14 -2.32 -36.54
N TYR A 136 -0.86 -2.74 -35.75
CA TYR A 136 -1.76 -3.76 -36.26
C TYR A 136 -2.65 -3.10 -37.29
N SER A 137 -2.23 -3.19 -38.55
CA SER A 137 -3.11 -2.98 -39.69
C SER A 137 -4.26 -3.98 -39.57
N ILE A 138 -5.42 -3.49 -39.15
CA ILE A 138 -6.67 -4.25 -39.26
C ILE A 138 -6.91 -4.38 -40.78
N LYS A 139 -6.85 -5.62 -41.28
CA LYS A 139 -7.33 -5.98 -42.62
C LYS A 139 -8.83 -6.16 -42.60
#